data_AF-A0A1H4IGL2-F1
#
_entry.id   AF-A0A1H4IGL2-F1
#
_cell.length_a   1.000
_cell.length_b   1.000
_cell.length_c   1.000
_cell.angle_alpha   90.00
_cell.angle_beta   90.00
_cell.angle_gamma   90.00
#
_symmetry.space_group_name_H-M   'P 1'
#
loop_
_entity.id
_entity.type
_entity.pdbx_description
1 polymer ?
#
loop_
_entity_poly.entity_id
_entity_poly.type
_entity_poly.pdbx_seq_one_letter_code
_entity_poly.pdbx_strand_id
1 'polypeptide(L)'
;MISHSDEPYVLPSQIGMDKTLGDELLAWTVQFQKFFVEELDDFSSRPRWRSGINPFEWYDEGCRIIHELRLRFPDVHVKSEFAQYVFSVNERRENMGLPPISPPNEFRAGHISISDVLNDPKSHPACGDDGRAE
;
A
#
# COMPACT_ATOMS: atom_id res chain seq x y z
N MET A 1 -19.13 -30.80 3.47
CA MET A 1 -17.68 -30.58 3.36
C MET A 1 -17.47 -29.49 2.33
N ILE A 2 -17.16 -28.27 2.76
CA ILE A 2 -16.76 -27.20 1.85
C ILE A 2 -15.25 -27.37 1.68
N SER A 3 -14.84 -27.73 0.47
CA SER A 3 -13.43 -27.78 0.11
C SER A 3 -12.92 -26.34 0.12
N HIS A 4 -12.11 -25.98 1.12
CA HIS A 4 -11.36 -24.73 1.07
C HIS A 4 -10.29 -24.91 0.01
N SER A 5 -10.52 -24.32 -1.16
CA SER A 5 -9.50 -24.14 -2.18
C SER A 5 -8.32 -23.45 -1.51
N ASP A 6 -7.12 -24.01 -1.67
CA ASP A 6 -5.83 -23.45 -1.22
C ASP A 6 -5.43 -22.22 -2.06
N GLU A 7 -6.41 -21.39 -2.44
CA GLU A 7 -6.18 -20.22 -3.26
C GLU A 7 -5.74 -19.06 -2.36
N PRO A 8 -4.59 -18.41 -2.66
CA PRO A 8 -4.07 -17.32 -1.84
C PRO A 8 -4.93 -16.05 -1.90
N TYR A 9 -5.99 -16.05 -2.71
CA TYR A 9 -6.90 -14.93 -2.91
C TYR A 9 -8.35 -15.39 -2.86
N VAL A 10 -9.21 -14.55 -2.27
CA VAL A 10 -10.66 -14.77 -2.21
C VAL A 10 -11.38 -13.65 -2.96
N LEU A 11 -12.46 -14.02 -3.64
CA LEU A 11 -13.37 -13.07 -4.27
C LEU A 11 -14.16 -12.29 -3.22
N PRO A 12 -14.55 -11.04 -3.53
CA PRO A 12 -15.43 -10.24 -2.65
C PRO A 12 -16.67 -10.99 -2.16
N SER A 13 -17.32 -11.76 -3.05
CA SER A 13 -18.51 -12.55 -2.71
C SER A 13 -18.24 -13.66 -1.69
N GLN A 14 -17.02 -14.20 -1.63
CA GLN A 14 -16.64 -15.25 -0.68
C GLN A 14 -16.46 -14.73 0.74
N ILE A 15 -16.20 -13.43 0.91
CA ILE A 15 -16.12 -12.75 2.21
C ILE A 15 -17.40 -12.00 2.58
N GLY A 16 -18.51 -12.25 1.86
CA GLY A 16 -19.80 -11.63 2.14
C GLY A 16 -19.87 -10.14 1.79
N MET A 17 -18.99 -9.65 0.91
CA MET A 17 -19.06 -8.29 0.39
C MET A 17 -20.29 -8.13 -0.50
N ASP A 18 -20.92 -6.95 -0.45
CA ASP A 18 -22.00 -6.64 -1.37
C ASP A 18 -21.48 -6.58 -2.81
N LYS A 19 -22.39 -6.79 -3.75
CA LYS A 19 -22.04 -6.89 -5.17
C LYS A 19 -21.46 -5.58 -5.71
N THR A 20 -21.98 -4.43 -5.28
CA THR A 20 -21.55 -3.12 -5.80
C THR A 20 -20.11 -2.83 -5.41
N LEU A 21 -19.79 -2.89 -4.11
CA LEU A 21 -18.42 -2.65 -3.64
C LEU A 21 -17.45 -3.73 -4.16
N GLY A 22 -17.92 -4.98 -4.26
CA GLY A 22 -17.13 -6.06 -4.84
C GLY A 22 -16.79 -5.83 -6.31
N ASP A 23 -17.76 -5.41 -7.12
CA ASP A 23 -17.56 -5.10 -8.54
C ASP A 23 -16.63 -3.88 -8.72
N GLU A 24 -16.74 -2.86 -7.85
CA GLU A 24 -15.83 -1.70 -7.84
C GLU A 24 -14.39 -2.09 -7.52
N LEU A 25 -14.17 -2.88 -6.46
CA LEU A 25 -12.85 -3.39 -6.09
C LEU A 25 -12.23 -4.21 -7.23
N LEU A 26 -13.02 -5.10 -7.84
CA LEU A 26 -12.55 -5.90 -8.98
C LEU A 26 -12.20 -5.02 -10.18
N ALA A 27 -13.04 -4.04 -10.53
CA ALA A 27 -12.75 -3.11 -11.62
C ALA A 27 -11.46 -2.30 -11.37
N TRP A 28 -11.26 -1.83 -10.13
CA TRP A 28 -10.06 -1.10 -9.70
C TRP A 28 -8.80 -1.96 -9.79
N THR A 29 -8.87 -3.24 -9.38
CA THR A 29 -7.72 -4.18 -9.54
C THR A 29 -7.43 -4.53 -10.99
N VAL A 30 -8.45 -4.62 -11.86
CA VAL A 30 -8.27 -4.84 -13.30
C VAL A 30 -7.54 -3.66 -13.96
N GLN A 31 -7.82 -2.42 -13.53
CA GLN A 31 -7.09 -1.25 -14.01
C GLN A 31 -5.59 -1.35 -13.67
N PHE A 32 -5.27 -1.72 -12.43
CA PHE A 32 -3.88 -1.95 -12.04
C PHE A 32 -3.19 -2.99 -12.93
N GLN A 33 -3.79 -4.17 -13.10
CA GLN A 33 -3.25 -5.24 -13.93
C GLN A 33 -3.03 -4.83 -15.39
N LYS A 34 -3.91 -3.97 -15.92
CA LYS A 34 -3.84 -3.54 -17.32
C LYS A 34 -2.80 -2.44 -17.56
N PHE A 35 -2.66 -1.50 -16.63
CA PHE A 35 -1.92 -0.27 -16.85
C PHE A 35 -0.63 -0.13 -16.06
N PHE A 36 -0.47 -0.81 -14.92
CA PHE A 36 0.78 -0.78 -14.18
C PHE A 36 1.92 -1.42 -14.99
N VAL A 37 3.12 -0.84 -14.94
CA VAL A 37 4.29 -1.33 -15.68
C VAL A 37 5.33 -1.89 -14.72
N GLU A 38 5.93 -1.02 -13.91
CA GLU A 38 7.02 -1.40 -13.02
C GLU A 38 7.21 -0.39 -11.88
N GLU A 39 7.72 -0.89 -10.75
CA GLU A 39 8.39 -0.07 -9.75
C GLU A 39 9.82 0.20 -10.22
N LEU A 40 10.36 1.37 -9.84
CA LEU A 40 11.73 1.73 -10.18
C LEU A 40 12.63 1.49 -8.96
N ASP A 41 13.82 0.94 -9.20
CA ASP A 41 14.82 0.65 -8.18
C ASP A 41 15.60 1.90 -7.77
N ASP A 42 14.85 2.94 -7.38
CA ASP A 42 15.38 4.16 -6.78
C ASP A 42 14.36 4.78 -5.80
N PHE A 43 14.80 5.73 -4.98
CA PHE A 43 13.96 6.29 -3.91
C PHE A 43 13.12 7.50 -4.32
N SER A 44 13.39 8.11 -5.47
CA SER A 44 12.85 9.44 -5.84
C SER A 44 11.93 9.40 -7.05
N SER A 45 12.05 8.39 -7.89
CA SER A 45 11.23 8.21 -9.07
C SER A 45 9.92 7.54 -8.69
N ARG A 46 8.83 8.04 -9.30
CA ARG A 46 7.52 7.40 -9.18
C ARG A 46 7.45 6.14 -10.04
N PRO A 47 6.65 5.14 -9.65
CA PRO A 47 6.38 3.96 -10.48
C PRO A 47 5.79 4.33 -11.84
N ARG A 48 5.97 3.44 -12.82
CA ARG A 48 5.54 3.67 -14.20
C ARG A 48 4.19 3.03 -14.47
N TRP A 49 3.35 3.80 -15.16
CA TRP A 49 2.05 3.38 -15.68
C TRP A 49 2.00 3.62 -17.18
N ARG A 50 1.24 2.77 -17.88
CA ARG A 50 0.90 2.97 -19.29
C ARG A 50 0.01 4.21 -19.43
N SER A 51 0.07 4.83 -20.60
CA SER A 51 -0.84 5.93 -20.94
C SER A 51 -2.31 5.47 -20.94
N GLY A 52 -3.22 6.41 -20.71
CA GLY A 52 -4.67 6.15 -20.69
C GLY A 52 -5.27 5.94 -19.29
N ILE A 53 -4.46 6.08 -18.24
CA ILE A 53 -4.92 6.15 -16.85
C ILE A 53 -4.13 7.22 -16.09
N ASN A 54 -4.76 7.85 -15.11
CA ASN A 54 -4.09 8.74 -14.17
C ASN A 54 -3.82 7.97 -12.87
N PRO A 55 -2.54 7.73 -12.49
CA PRO A 55 -2.21 6.99 -11.28
C PRO A 55 -2.76 7.64 -9.99
N PHE A 56 -2.89 8.97 -9.96
CA PHE A 56 -3.42 9.68 -8.78
C PHE A 56 -4.93 9.48 -8.64
N GLU A 57 -5.68 9.51 -9.73
CA GLU A 57 -7.12 9.20 -9.71
C GLU A 57 -7.35 7.73 -9.31
N TRP A 58 -6.50 6.81 -9.78
CA TRP A 58 -6.53 5.42 -9.36
C TRP A 58 -6.24 5.27 -7.86
N TYR A 59 -5.28 6.04 -7.32
CA TYR A 59 -4.98 6.07 -5.88
C TYR A 59 -6.17 6.58 -5.06
N ASP A 60 -6.74 7.71 -5.46
CA ASP A 60 -7.88 8.33 -4.76
C ASP A 60 -9.09 7.39 -4.73
N GLU A 61 -9.34 6.70 -5.84
CA GLU A 61 -10.37 5.68 -5.93
C GLU A 61 -10.09 4.49 -5.00
N GLY A 62 -8.84 4.04 -4.93
CA GLY A 62 -8.41 3.01 -3.96
C GLY A 62 -8.64 3.46 -2.51
N CYS A 63 -8.34 4.72 -2.19
CA CYS A 63 -8.60 5.29 -0.87
C CYS A 63 -10.09 5.32 -0.52
N ARG A 64 -10.95 5.67 -1.50
CA ARG A 64 -12.41 5.61 -1.34
C ARG A 64 -12.87 4.18 -1.07
N ILE A 65 -12.41 3.20 -1.85
CA ILE A 65 -12.77 1.78 -1.67
C ILE A 65 -12.36 1.28 -0.28
N ILE A 66 -11.14 1.61 0.18
CA ILE A 66 -10.68 1.23 1.54
C ILE A 66 -11.54 1.87 2.62
N HIS A 67 -11.96 3.11 2.45
CA HIS A 67 -12.86 3.78 3.40
C HIS A 67 -14.17 3.00 3.54
N GLU A 68 -14.80 2.66 2.42
CA GLU A 68 -16.05 1.87 2.40
C GLU A 68 -15.86 0.47 3.01
N LEU A 69 -14.73 -0.20 2.71
CA LEU A 69 -14.41 -1.50 3.31
C LEU A 69 -14.30 -1.42 4.84
N ARG A 70 -13.70 -0.36 5.38
CA ARG A 70 -13.60 -0.15 6.84
C ARG A 70 -14.95 0.11 7.48
N LEU A 71 -15.85 0.82 6.81
CA LEU A 71 -17.21 1.04 7.30
C LEU A 71 -18.02 -0.26 7.30
N ARG A 72 -17.82 -1.11 6.28
CA ARG A 72 -18.58 -2.36 6.12
C ARG A 72 -18.11 -3.48 7.05
N PHE A 73 -16.82 -3.51 7.33
CA PHE A 73 -16.17 -4.54 8.15
C PHE A 73 -15.46 -3.90 9.36
N PRO A 74 -16.20 -3.32 10.33
CA PRO A 74 -15.61 -2.59 11.46
C PRO A 74 -14.75 -3.48 12.37
N ASP A 75 -15.05 -4.78 12.41
CA ASP A 75 -14.31 -5.77 13.22
C ASP A 75 -13.07 -6.33 12.49
N VAL A 76 -12.82 -5.89 11.26
CA VAL A 76 -11.69 -6.34 10.44
C VAL A 76 -10.70 -5.19 10.25
N HIS A 77 -9.43 -5.50 10.44
CA HIS A 77 -8.37 -4.54 10.16
C HIS A 77 -8.06 -4.49 8.65
N VAL A 78 -8.56 -3.46 7.96
CA VAL A 78 -8.31 -3.23 6.52
C VAL A 78 -7.07 -2.36 6.31
N LYS A 79 -6.01 -2.95 5.74
CA LYS A 79 -4.75 -2.28 5.39
C LYS A 79 -4.73 -1.85 3.93
N SER A 80 -4.21 -0.65 3.67
CA SER A 80 -3.98 -0.13 2.32
C SER A 80 -2.49 -0.20 1.98
N GLU A 81 -2.12 -1.02 1.01
CA GLU A 81 -0.71 -1.22 0.60
C GLU A 81 -0.40 -0.74 -0.83
N PHE A 82 -1.33 0.00 -1.45
CA PHE A 82 -1.18 0.40 -2.85
C PHE A 82 -0.50 1.76 -3.09
N ALA A 83 -0.20 2.54 -2.04
CA ALA A 83 0.45 3.85 -2.19
C ALA A 83 1.82 3.74 -2.90
N GLN A 84 2.51 2.61 -2.71
CA GLN A 84 3.80 2.33 -3.34
C GLN A 84 3.74 2.21 -4.86
N TYR A 85 2.55 2.03 -5.44
CA TYR A 85 2.37 1.97 -6.89
C TYR A 85 2.17 3.34 -7.54
N VAL A 86 2.11 4.42 -6.75
CA VAL A 86 1.85 5.78 -7.27
C VAL A 86 2.90 6.77 -6.84
N PHE A 87 3.37 6.68 -5.60
CA PHE A 87 4.34 7.59 -5.02
C PHE A 87 5.71 6.92 -4.91
N SER A 88 6.76 7.71 -5.13
CA SER A 88 8.13 7.30 -4.81
C SER A 88 8.28 7.00 -3.32
N VAL A 89 9.39 6.33 -2.96
CA VAL A 89 9.70 6.07 -1.54
C VAL A 89 9.82 7.36 -0.75
N ASN A 90 10.51 8.37 -1.30
CA ASN A 90 10.73 9.64 -0.61
C ASN A 90 9.46 10.46 -0.46
N GLU A 91 8.58 10.51 -1.46
CA GLU A 91 7.27 11.16 -1.31
C GLU A 91 6.43 10.52 -0.20
N ARG A 92 6.42 9.19 -0.11
CA ARG A 92 5.71 8.50 0.97
C ARG A 92 6.29 8.84 2.34
N ARG A 93 7.61 8.92 2.46
CA ARG A 93 8.29 9.29 3.71
C ARG A 93 7.98 10.72 4.11
N GLU A 94 8.07 11.65 3.17
CA GLU A 94 7.73 13.06 3.38
C GLU A 94 6.28 13.24 3.83
N ASN A 95 5.34 12.51 3.21
CA ASN A 95 3.93 12.49 3.62
C ASN A 95 3.72 11.95 5.04
N MET A 96 4.64 11.13 5.55
CA MET A 96 4.65 10.64 6.94
C MET A 96 5.44 11.55 7.90
N GLY A 97 5.96 12.68 7.43
CA GLY A 97 6.82 13.57 8.23
C GLY A 97 8.21 12.99 8.50
N LEU A 98 8.64 11.99 7.71
CA LEU A 98 9.95 11.37 7.81
C LEU A 98 10.92 11.99 6.81
N PRO A 99 12.22 12.11 7.15
CA PRO A 99 13.21 12.62 6.21
C PRO A 99 13.36 11.66 5.01
N PRO A 100 13.59 12.18 3.79
CA PRO A 100 13.84 11.36 2.61
C PRO A 100 15.13 10.54 2.78
N ILE A 101 15.23 9.45 2.01
CA ILE A 101 16.36 8.54 2.04
C ILE A 101 17.20 8.65 0.77
N SER A 102 18.50 8.41 0.93
CA SER A 102 19.47 8.29 -0.15
C SER A 102 20.15 6.91 -0.15
N PRO A 103 20.68 6.46 -1.30
CA PRO A 103 21.53 5.28 -1.36
C PRO A 103 22.73 5.35 -0.40
N PRO A 104 23.34 4.19 -0.08
CA PRO A 104 24.54 4.16 0.73
C PRO A 104 25.63 5.04 0.10
N ASN A 105 26.33 5.82 0.93
CA ASN A 105 27.42 6.71 0.51
C ASN A 105 27.02 7.88 -0.40
N GLU A 106 25.74 8.12 -0.65
CA GLU A 106 25.27 9.32 -1.35
C GLU A 106 24.81 10.39 -0.36
N PHE A 107 25.65 11.40 -0.13
CA PHE A 107 25.30 12.53 0.74
C PHE A 107 24.40 13.51 0.00
N ARG A 108 23.16 13.67 0.48
CA ARG A 108 22.24 14.73 0.08
C ARG A 108 21.77 15.47 1.32
N ALA A 109 21.79 16.80 1.26
CA ALA A 109 21.33 17.62 2.38
C ALA A 109 19.89 17.25 2.76
N GLY A 110 19.63 17.08 4.06
CA GLY A 110 18.32 16.70 4.59
C GLY A 110 17.91 15.23 4.36
N HIS A 111 18.72 14.41 3.69
CA HIS A 111 18.47 12.99 3.51
C HIS A 111 19.21 12.16 4.57
N ILE A 112 18.66 10.99 4.90
CA ILE A 112 19.34 9.97 5.70
C ILE A 112 19.75 8.79 4.81
N SER A 113 20.85 8.12 5.12
CA SER A 113 21.26 6.96 4.32
C SER A 113 20.32 5.77 4.57
N ILE A 114 19.98 5.01 3.53
CA ILE A 114 19.24 3.76 3.70
C ILE A 114 19.96 2.78 4.65
N SER A 115 21.30 2.81 4.69
CA SER A 115 22.07 2.01 5.65
C SER A 115 21.76 2.37 7.10
N ASP A 116 21.52 3.65 7.40
CA ASP A 116 21.19 4.09 8.76
C ASP A 116 19.79 3.63 9.16
N VAL A 117 18.85 3.63 8.20
CA VAL A 117 17.47 3.15 8.42
C VAL A 117 17.44 1.65 8.69
N LEU A 118 18.18 0.85 7.91
CA LEU A 118 18.20 -0.61 8.05
C LEU A 118 18.90 -1.06 9.34
N ASN A 119 19.81 -0.25 9.87
CA ASN A 119 20.55 -0.56 11.10
C ASN A 119 19.90 0.05 12.35
N ASP A 120 18.81 0.82 12.23
CA ASP A 120 18.10 1.36 13.38
C ASP A 120 17.29 0.23 14.08
N PRO A 121 17.57 -0.10 15.35
CA PRO A 121 16.81 -1.12 16.09
C PRO A 121 15.32 -0.76 16.27
N LYS A 122 14.90 0.48 15.96
CA LYS A 122 13.50 0.93 15.99
C LYS A 122 12.78 0.87 14.64
N SER A 123 13.46 0.56 13.54
CA SER A 123 12.84 0.51 12.21
C SER A 123 12.08 -0.80 11.92
N HIS A 124 12.16 -1.78 12.82
CA HIS A 124 11.15 -2.81 12.96
C HIS A 124 10.02 -2.30 13.87
N PRO A 125 8.79 -2.12 13.38
CA PRO A 125 7.65 -2.20 14.27
C PRO A 125 7.57 -3.66 14.71
N ALA A 126 8.12 -3.97 15.88
CA ALA A 126 7.56 -5.03 16.69
C ALA A 126 6.10 -4.62 16.93
N CYS A 127 5.17 -5.22 16.17
CA CYS A 127 3.79 -5.28 16.59
C CYS A 127 3.81 -6.14 17.86
N GLY A 128 3.89 -5.47 19.01
CA GLY A 128 4.11 -6.10 20.31
C GLY A 128 3.42 -5.27 21.39
N ASP A 129 2.27 -5.81 21.81
CA ASP A 129 1.59 -5.62 23.08
C ASP A 129 1.20 -4.20 23.50
N ASP A 130 -0.07 -3.88 23.23
CA ASP A 130 -0.88 -3.14 24.21
C ASP A 130 -1.01 -4.02 25.46
N GLY A 131 -0.08 -3.82 26.39
CA GLY A 131 -0.20 -4.27 27.77
C GLY A 131 -1.40 -3.59 28.42
N ARG A 132 -2.56 -4.24 28.36
CA ARG A 132 -3.69 -3.96 29.25
C ARG A 132 -3.56 -4.83 30.50
N ALA A 133 -3.31 -4.18 31.63
CA ALA A 133 -3.70 -4.64 32.96
C ALA A 133 -3.98 -3.38 33.79
N GLU A 134 -5.26 -3.00 33.84
CA GLU A 134 -6.11 -2.96 35.04
C GLU A 134 -6.01 -1.63 35.81
#